data_AF-A0A2E9TTZ8-F1
#
_entry.id   AF-A0A2E9TTZ8-F1
#
_cell.length_a   1.000
_cell.length_b   1.000
_cell.length_c   1.000
_cell.angle_alpha   90.00
_cell.angle_beta   90.00
_cell.angle_gamma   90.00
#
_symmetry.space_group_name_H-M   'P 1'
#
loop_
_entity.id
_entity.type
_entity.pdbx_description
1 polymer ?
#
loop_
_entity_poly.entity_id
_entity_poly.type
_entity_poly.pdbx_seq_one_letter_code
_entity_poly.pdbx_strand_id
1 'polypeptide(L)' 'MSRSVKPIVGISCGDPNGIGLEVLLKSLNNPSIKELIIPIVFCDFKIIKFQNNYFNIKLKLNRLKKNQSPKSNHVNV' A
#
# COMPACT_ATOMS: atom_id res chain seq x y z
N MET A 1 10.04 5.47 -26.02
CA MET A 1 9.44 5.98 -24.77
C MET A 1 10.39 5.64 -23.62
N SER A 2 10.92 6.62 -22.90
CA SER A 2 11.74 6.32 -21.71
C SER A 2 10.85 5.61 -20.68
N ARG A 3 11.30 4.48 -20.14
CA ARG A 3 10.63 3.84 -18.99
C ARG A 3 10.79 4.80 -17.81
N SER A 4 9.76 5.59 -17.53
CA SER A 4 9.69 6.36 -16.29
C SER A 4 9.73 5.37 -15.13
N VAL A 5 10.78 5.44 -14.32
CA VAL A 5 10.93 4.59 -13.13
C VAL A 5 9.90 5.05 -12.12
N LYS A 6 8.96 4.17 -11.73
CA LYS A 6 7.99 4.50 -10.67
C LYS A 6 8.74 4.76 -9.36
N PRO A 7 8.60 5.93 -8.72
CA PRO A 7 9.21 6.17 -7.43
C PRO A 7 8.62 5.23 -6.36
N ILE A 8 9.48 4.84 -5.43
CA ILE A 8 9.07 4.14 -4.22
C ILE A 8 8.65 5.19 -3.20
N VAL A 9 7.42 5.10 -2.71
CA VAL A 9 6.86 6.07 -1.76
C VAL A 9 6.54 5.37 -0.45
N GLY A 10 7.24 5.81 0.60
CA GLY A 10 6.96 5.42 1.97
C GLY A 10 5.78 6.19 2.54
N ILE A 11 4.81 5.48 3.13
CA ILE A 11 3.59 6.06 3.69
C ILE A 11 3.41 5.50 5.10
N SER A 12 3.41 6.35 6.12
CA SER A 12 3.06 5.92 7.48
C SER A 12 1.55 5.69 7.60
N CYS A 13 1.11 4.68 8.36
CA CYS A 13 -0.31 4.49 8.62
C CYS A 13 -0.94 5.54 9.56
N GLY A 14 -0.12 6.29 10.30
CA GLY A 14 -0.61 7.13 11.39
C GLY A 14 -1.19 6.29 12.54
N ASP A 15 -2.17 6.85 13.25
CA ASP A 15 -2.90 6.13 14.29
C ASP A 15 -3.85 5.08 13.66
N PRO A 16 -3.70 3.78 13.96
CA PRO A 16 -4.56 2.73 13.41
C PRO A 16 -6.03 2.83 13.83
N ASN A 17 -6.34 3.57 14.90
CA ASN A 17 -7.72 3.82 15.34
C ASN A 17 -8.38 5.00 14.60
N GLY A 18 -7.58 5.81 13.88
CA GLY A 18 -8.08 6.89 13.05
C GLY A 18 -8.51 6.41 11.65
N ILE A 19 -8.98 7.35 10.83
CA ILE A 19 -9.43 7.06 9.45
C ILE A 19 -8.29 7.02 8.42
N GLY A 20 -7.06 7.34 8.81
CA GLY A 20 -5.93 7.48 7.88
C GLY A 20 -5.69 6.22 7.04
N LEU A 21 -5.81 5.05 7.66
CA LEU A 21 -5.63 3.78 6.95
C LEU A 21 -6.79 3.48 5.98
N GLU A 22 -8.03 3.86 6.29
CA GLU A 22 -9.16 3.76 5.37
C GLU A 22 -8.93 4.62 4.13
N VAL A 23 -8.57 5.90 4.33
CA VAL A 23 -8.31 6.86 3.24
C VAL A 23 -7.15 6.36 2.37
N LEU A 24 -6.10 5.84 2.99
CA LEU A 24 -4.95 5.27 2.29
C LEU A 24 -5.36 4.07 1.42
N LEU A 25 -6.07 3.08 1.98
CA LEU A 25 -6.48 1.89 1.24
C LEU A 25 -7.43 2.23 0.09
N LYS A 26 -8.40 3.13 0.31
CA LYS A 26 -9.30 3.60 -0.77
C LYS A 26 -8.53 4.33 -1.86
N SER A 27 -7.55 5.15 -1.50
CA SER A 27 -6.69 5.87 -2.45
C SER A 27 -5.84 4.90 -3.29
N LEU A 28 -5.22 3.89 -2.66
CA LEU A 28 -4.42 2.88 -3.34
C LEU A 28 -5.27 1.90 -4.16
N ASN A 29 -6.59 1.80 -3.89
CA ASN A 29 -7.49 1.02 -4.71
C ASN A 29 -7.65 1.61 -6.12
N ASN A 30 -7.49 2.93 -6.27
CA ASN A 30 -7.49 3.60 -7.57
C ASN A 30 -6.29 3.13 -8.43
N PRO A 31 -6.51 2.52 -9.61
CA PRO A 31 -5.45 2.08 -10.51
C PRO A 31 -4.45 3.17 -10.89
N SER A 32 -4.93 4.40 -11.11
CA SER A 32 -4.08 5.53 -11.52
C SER A 32 -3.00 5.83 -10.48
N ILE A 33 -3.28 5.66 -9.18
CA ILE A 33 -2.26 5.87 -8.14
C ILE A 33 -1.19 4.77 -8.18
N LYS A 34 -1.58 3.51 -8.36
CA LYS A 34 -0.63 2.38 -8.48
C LYS A 34 0.19 2.43 -9.77
N GLU A 35 -0.28 3.15 -10.78
CA GLU A 35 0.48 3.44 -12.00
C GLU A 35 1.58 4.48 -11.76
N LEU A 36 1.36 5.42 -10.84
CA LEU A 36 2.31 6.48 -10.52
C LEU A 36 3.41 6.05 -9.54
N ILE A 37 3.11 5.18 -8.57
CA ILE A 37 4.03 4.88 -7.46
C ILE A 37 4.14 3.38 -7.15
N ILE A 38 5.19 3.01 -6.42
CA ILE A 38 5.30 1.74 -5.69
C ILE A 38 5.13 2.04 -4.19
N PRO A 39 3.95 1.80 -3.61
CA PRO A 39 3.70 2.16 -2.22
C PRO A 39 4.33 1.15 -1.24
N ILE A 40 5.00 1.68 -0.22
CA ILE A 40 5.42 0.96 0.99
C ILE A 40 4.71 1.60 2.18
N VAL A 41 3.82 0.85 2.82
CA VAL A 41 3.03 1.31 3.96
C VAL A 41 3.67 0.82 5.24
N PHE A 42 4.18 1.73 6.06
CA PHE A 42 4.72 1.41 7.38
C PHE A 42 3.56 1.25 8.37
N CYS A 43 3.17 0.00 8.62
CA CYS A 43 2.07 -0.39 9.51
C CYS A 43 2.20 -1.85 9.94
N ASP A 44 1.45 -2.28 10.97
CA ASP A 44 1.26 -3.69 11.24
C ASP A 44 0.45 -4.38 10.12
N PHE A 45 1.00 -5.48 9.59
CA PHE A 45 0.40 -6.21 8.48
C PHE A 45 -1.00 -6.76 8.79
N LYS A 46 -1.27 -7.14 10.05
CA LYS A 46 -2.58 -7.68 10.45
C LYS A 46 -3.64 -6.58 10.43
N ILE A 47 -3.29 -5.36 10.85
CA ILE A 47 -4.20 -4.21 10.82
C ILE A 47 -4.58 -3.87 9.37
N ILE A 48 -3.60 -3.77 8.47
CA ILE A 48 -3.87 -3.53 7.05
C ILE A 48 -4.72 -4.64 6.44
N LYS A 49 -4.37 -5.90 6.69
CA LYS A 49 -5.14 -7.04 6.17
C LYS A 49 -6.57 -7.03 6.69
N PHE A 50 -6.78 -6.71 7.96
CA PHE A 50 -8.09 -6.58 8.56
C PHE A 50 -8.91 -5.47 7.89
N GLN A 51 -8.38 -4.25 7.78
CA GLN A 51 -9.12 -3.13 7.16
C GLN A 51 -9.39 -3.37 5.67
N ASN A 52 -8.42 -3.94 4.95
CA ASN A 52 -8.61 -4.29 3.54
C ASN A 52 -9.81 -5.24 3.35
N ASN A 53 -9.97 -6.22 4.25
CA ASN A 53 -11.13 -7.11 4.24
C ASN A 53 -12.41 -6.42 4.73
N TYR A 54 -12.33 -5.66 5.83
CA TYR A 54 -13.47 -4.98 6.46
C TYR A 54 -14.16 -4.01 5.49
N PHE A 55 -13.37 -3.24 4.74
CA PHE A 55 -13.88 -2.31 3.72
C PHE A 55 -14.15 -2.97 2.35
N ASN A 56 -14.01 -4.29 2.25
CA ASN A 56 -14.15 -5.04 0.99
C ASN A 56 -13.25 -4.49 -0.15
N ILE A 57 -12.06 -4.02 0.20
CA ILE A 57 -11.05 -3.53 -0.73
C ILE A 57 -10.21 -4.73 -1.19
N LYS A 58 -10.07 -4.94 -2.50
CA LYS A 58 -9.37 -6.11 -3.07
C LYS A 58 -7.91 -5.81 -3.42
N LEU A 59 -7.20 -5.09 -2.55
CA LEU A 59 -5.78 -4.79 -2.78
C LEU A 59 -4.92 -6.05 -2.62
N LYS A 60 -3.91 -6.16 -3.50
CA LYS A 60 -2.88 -7.19 -3.40
C LYS A 60 -1.84 -6.74 -2.38
N LEU A 61 -1.89 -7.32 -1.18
CA LEU A 61 -0.95 -7.02 -0.11
C LEU A 61 0.30 -7.90 -0.23
N ASN A 62 1.49 -7.32 -0.01
CA ASN A 62 2.75 -8.04 0.03
C ASN A 62 3.47 -7.70 1.34
N ARG A 63 3.65 -8.69 2.23
CA ARG A 63 4.45 -8.53 3.44
C ARG A 63 5.94 -8.54 3.08
N LEU A 64 6.63 -7.44 3.30
CA LEU A 64 8.06 -7.34 3.04
C LEU A 64 8.87 -8.02 4.14
N LYS A 65 9.90 -8.75 3.70
CA LYS A 65 10.95 -9.29 4.56
C LYS A 65 12.21 -8.44 4.45
N LYS A 66 13.11 -8.56 5.42
CA LYS A 66 14.43 -7.94 5.37
C LYS A 66 15.12 -8.27 4.05
N ASN A 67 15.69 -7.26 3.38
CA ASN A 67 16.39 -7.38 2.09
C ASN A 67 15.51 -7.83 0.91
N GLN A 68 14.18 -7.77 1.02
CA GLN A 68 13.28 -8.05 -0.09
C GLN A 68 12.87 -6.75 -0.80
N SER A 69 13.00 -6.70 -2.12
CA SER A 69 12.51 -5.58 -2.93
C SER A 69 10.98 -5.50 -2.98
N PRO A 70 10.39 -4.29 -3.03
CA PRO A 70 8.96 -4.12 -3.16
C PRO A 70 8.43 -4.66 -4.49
N LYS A 71 7.22 -5.25 -4.45
CA LYS A 71 6.55 -5.74 -5.65
C LYS A 71 5.75 -4.61 -6.29
N SER A 72 5.90 -4.47 -7.60
CA SER A 72 5.05 -3.59 -8.40
C SER A 72 3.59 -4.07 -8.37
N ASN A 73 2.64 -3.14 -8.49
CA ASN A 73 1.19 -3.37 -8.42
C ASN A 73 0.69 -4.05 -7.11
N HIS A 74 1.51 -4.04 -6.06
CA HIS A 74 1.14 -4.49 -4.73
C HIS A 74 1.24 -3.33 -3.74
N VAL A 75 0.44 -3.39 -2.67
CA VAL A 75 0.70 -2.59 -1.48
C VAL A 75 1.70 -3.36 -0.63
N ASN A 76 2.89 -2.81 -0.51
CA ASN A 76 3.97 -3.41 0.26
C ASN A 76 3.87 -2.93 1.70
N VAL A 77 4.02 -3.83 2.66
CA VAL A 77 3.90 -3.56 4.10
C VAL A 77 5.02 -4.27 4.82
#